data_AF-A0A7C9LCH3-F1
#
_entry.id   AF-A0A7C9LCH3-F1
#
_cell.length_a   1.000
_cell.length_b   1.000
_cell.length_c   1.000
_cell.angle_alpha   90.00
_cell.angle_beta   90.00
_cell.angle_gamma   90.00
#
_symmetry.space_group_name_H-M   'P 1'
#
loop_
_entity.id
_entity.type
_entity.pdbx_description
1 polymer ?
#
loop_
_entity_poly.entity_id
_entity_poly.type
_entity_poly.pdbx_seq_one_letter_code
_entity_poly.pdbx_strand_id
1 'polypeptide(L)'
;MFTSLCIHAQQGLNVTPLFQGKIVPHGDLIDVRAKGRAISKYKLDYYHSIRFKASEQQRATVFELVERDHKNAIGAEQTMKKGTFTLILALPAQGALHKYLCYLTQQRGRTLTITLVYMEGKVSSITELKKLIQ
;
A
#
# COMPACT_ATOMS: atom_id res chain seq x y z
N MET A 1 26.22 -18.32 9.66
CA MET A 1 25.75 -16.92 9.78
C MET A 1 24.47 -16.79 8.96
N PHE A 2 23.33 -16.55 9.60
CA PHE A 2 22.06 -16.36 8.89
C PHE A 2 22.04 -14.95 8.28
N THR A 3 22.27 -14.85 6.97
CA THR A 3 22.08 -13.61 6.23
C THR A 3 20.58 -13.30 6.20
N SER A 4 20.16 -12.38 7.06
CA SER A 4 18.82 -11.81 7.05
C SER A 4 18.67 -10.90 5.83
N LEU A 5 18.42 -11.50 4.67
CA LEU A 5 18.04 -10.80 3.45
C LEU A 5 16.56 -10.38 3.56
N CYS A 6 16.23 -9.54 4.54
CA CYS A 6 15.04 -8.72 4.45
C CYS A 6 15.34 -7.61 3.44
N ILE A 7 15.38 -7.98 2.15
CA ILE A 7 15.35 -7.01 1.06
C ILE A 7 14.13 -6.13 1.32
N HIS A 8 14.41 -4.84 1.54
CA HIS A 8 13.42 -3.86 1.94
C HIS A 8 12.58 -3.48 0.71
N ALA A 9 11.58 -4.30 0.40
CA ALA A 9 10.73 -4.12 -0.78
C ALA A 9 10.13 -2.69 -0.91
N GLN A 10 9.88 -1.96 0.20
CA GLN A 10 9.38 -0.58 0.17
C GLN A 10 10.45 0.54 0.13
N GLN A 11 11.75 0.22 0.09
CA GLN A 11 12.79 1.26 0.13
C GLN A 11 12.62 2.28 -1.01
N GLY A 12 12.63 3.56 -0.65
CA GLY A 12 12.51 4.68 -1.60
C GLY A 12 11.13 5.33 -1.67
N LEU A 13 10.10 4.76 -1.03
CA LEU A 13 8.78 5.40 -0.94
C LEU A 13 8.68 6.37 0.24
N ASN A 14 8.01 7.49 0.04
CA ASN A 14 7.71 8.47 1.08
C ASN A 14 6.80 7.88 2.17
N VAL A 15 5.91 6.94 1.81
CA VAL A 15 5.06 6.24 2.80
C VAL A 15 5.80 5.22 3.68
N THR A 16 7.08 4.94 3.43
CA THR A 16 7.88 3.96 4.19
C THR A 16 7.78 4.10 5.71
N PRO A 17 7.83 5.32 6.31
CA PRO A 17 7.71 5.48 7.76
C PRO A 17 6.40 4.94 8.35
N LEU A 18 5.31 4.88 7.57
CA LEU A 18 4.03 4.33 8.02
C LEU A 18 4.13 2.80 8.22
N PHE A 19 4.76 2.09 7.28
CA PHE A 19 5.03 0.65 7.38
C PHE A 19 6.04 0.29 8.48
N GLN A 20 6.84 1.27 8.93
CA GLN A 20 7.81 1.14 10.03
C GLN A 20 7.21 1.49 11.40
N GLY A 21 5.91 1.79 11.46
CA GLY A 21 5.24 2.16 12.70
C GLY A 21 5.63 3.54 13.26
N LYS A 22 6.26 4.40 12.46
CA LYS A 22 6.76 5.72 12.91
C LYS A 22 5.68 6.81 12.94
N ILE A 23 4.60 6.63 12.20
CA ILE A 23 3.45 7.55 12.17
C ILE A 23 2.30 7.01 13.04
N VAL A 24 2.13 5.69 13.04
CA VAL A 24 1.16 4.97 13.85
C VAL A 24 1.91 3.82 14.51
N PRO A 25 1.96 3.72 15.84
CA PRO A 25 2.67 2.63 16.51
C PRO A 25 2.13 1.26 16.10
N HIS A 26 2.99 0.23 16.08
CA HIS A 26 2.58 -1.13 15.68
C HIS A 26 1.43 -1.71 16.52
N GLY A 27 1.28 -1.30 17.79
CA GLY A 27 0.16 -1.71 18.63
C GLY A 27 -1.22 -1.25 18.13
N ASP A 28 -1.23 -0.18 17.31
CA ASP A 28 -2.45 0.43 16.75
C ASP A 28 -2.63 0.08 15.26
N LEU A 29 -1.73 -0.74 14.69
CA LEU A 29 -1.74 -1.18 13.31
C LEU A 29 -2.17 -2.65 13.22
N ILE A 30 -3.07 -2.94 12.28
CA ILE A 30 -3.20 -4.29 11.73
C ILE A 30 -2.18 -4.39 10.59
N ASP A 31 -1.04 -5.05 10.82
CA ASP A 31 0.03 -5.30 9.84
C ASP A 31 -0.07 -6.73 9.31
N VAL A 32 -0.27 -6.87 7.99
CA VAL A 32 -0.38 -8.15 7.29
C VAL A 32 0.68 -8.21 6.21
N ARG A 33 1.52 -9.25 6.26
CA ARG A 33 2.55 -9.53 5.25
C ARG A 33 2.35 -10.91 4.66
N ALA A 34 2.45 -11.02 3.36
CA ALA A 34 2.39 -12.29 2.65
C ALA A 34 3.44 -12.34 1.54
N LYS A 35 4.02 -13.54 1.35
CA LYS A 35 5.02 -13.84 0.32
C LYS A 35 4.96 -15.31 -0.09
N GLY A 36 5.52 -15.63 -1.26
CA GLY A 36 5.64 -17.01 -1.74
C GLY A 36 4.30 -17.63 -2.16
N ARG A 37 4.21 -18.96 -2.05
CA ARG A 37 3.10 -19.76 -2.61
C ARG A 37 1.69 -19.32 -2.19
N ALA A 38 1.54 -18.70 -1.03
CA ALA A 38 0.25 -18.23 -0.53
C ALA A 38 -0.39 -17.13 -1.41
N ILE A 39 0.43 -16.32 -2.08
CA ILE A 39 -0.03 -15.19 -2.90
C ILE A 39 0.29 -15.33 -4.39
N SER A 40 1.05 -16.35 -4.78
CA SER A 40 1.42 -16.58 -6.19
C SER A 40 0.22 -16.84 -7.11
N LYS A 41 -0.89 -17.37 -6.58
CA LYS A 41 -2.17 -17.50 -7.32
C LYS A 41 -2.73 -16.15 -7.80
N TYR A 42 -2.31 -15.06 -7.16
CA TYR A 42 -2.65 -13.69 -7.53
C TYR A 42 -1.56 -13.01 -8.37
N LYS A 43 -0.55 -13.77 -8.85
CA LYS A 43 0.64 -13.28 -9.55
C LYS A 43 1.44 -12.24 -8.75
N LEU A 44 1.30 -12.23 -7.43
CA LEU A 44 2.07 -11.38 -6.52
C LEU A 44 3.23 -12.18 -5.93
N ASP A 45 4.37 -11.51 -5.80
CA ASP A 45 5.56 -12.02 -5.13
C ASP A 45 5.65 -11.51 -3.69
N TYR A 46 5.11 -10.30 -3.45
CA TYR A 46 5.07 -9.66 -2.15
C TYR A 46 3.80 -8.83 -1.93
N TYR A 47 3.26 -8.89 -0.72
CA TYR A 47 2.11 -8.11 -0.25
C TYR A 47 2.36 -7.64 1.18
N HIS A 48 2.20 -6.34 1.42
CA HIS A 48 2.25 -5.74 2.75
C HIS A 48 1.10 -4.74 2.91
N SER A 49 0.17 -5.04 3.81
CA SER A 49 -0.93 -4.14 4.15
C SER A 49 -0.84 -3.71 5.60
N ILE A 50 -1.09 -2.43 5.82
CA ILE A 50 -1.33 -1.88 7.15
C ILE A 50 -2.70 -1.22 7.18
N ARG A 51 -3.43 -1.38 8.28
CA ARG A 51 -4.74 -0.77 8.51
C ARG A 51 -4.84 -0.22 9.91
N PHE A 52 -5.40 0.98 10.04
CA PHE A 52 -5.61 1.62 11.34
C PHE A 52 -6.75 2.64 11.29
N LYS A 53 -7.27 2.99 12.47
CA LYS A 53 -8.16 4.13 12.65
C LYS A 53 -7.32 5.40 12.70
N ALA A 54 -7.61 6.35 11.82
CA ALA A 54 -6.79 7.55 11.66
C ALA A 54 -7.45 8.76 12.32
N SER A 55 -6.66 9.58 13.02
CA SER A 55 -7.02 10.96 13.32
C SER A 55 -6.97 11.82 12.05
N GLU A 56 -7.54 13.02 12.11
CA GLU A 56 -7.44 13.98 10.99
C GLU A 56 -5.99 14.37 10.68
N GLN A 57 -5.16 14.53 11.72
CA GLN A 57 -3.73 14.81 11.56
C GLN A 57 -3.01 13.65 10.86
N GLN A 58 -3.24 12.41 11.31
CA GLN A 58 -2.64 11.23 10.67
C GLN A 58 -3.10 11.09 9.22
N ARG A 59 -4.39 11.35 8.94
CA ARG A 59 -4.91 11.38 7.56
C ARG A 59 -4.16 12.40 6.70
N ALA A 60 -4.00 13.63 7.17
CA ALA A 60 -3.31 14.68 6.42
C ALA A 60 -1.85 14.28 6.15
N THR A 61 -1.12 13.83 7.17
CA THR A 61 0.26 13.38 7.04
C THR A 61 0.39 12.21 6.05
N VAL A 62 -0.46 11.19 6.15
CA VAL A 62 -0.40 10.04 5.24
C VAL A 62 -0.75 10.45 3.81
N PHE A 63 -1.75 11.31 3.63
CA PHE A 63 -2.12 11.80 2.31
C PHE A 63 -0.96 12.58 1.66
N GLU A 64 -0.26 13.44 2.40
CA GLU A 64 0.91 14.15 1.88
C GLU A 64 2.03 13.21 1.42
N LEU A 65 2.29 12.12 2.15
CA LEU A 65 3.29 11.13 1.77
C LEU A 65 2.87 10.37 0.50
N VAL A 66 1.60 9.98 0.42
CA VAL A 66 1.04 9.34 -0.78
C VAL A 66 1.11 10.27 -1.99
N GLU A 67 0.82 11.56 -1.82
CA GLU A 67 0.93 12.57 -2.89
C GLU A 67 2.37 12.76 -3.37
N ARG A 68 3.36 12.68 -2.47
CA ARG A 68 4.77 12.69 -2.88
C ARG A 68 5.16 11.45 -3.68
N ASP A 69 4.63 10.28 -3.32
CA ASP A 69 4.83 9.05 -4.10
C ASP A 69 4.08 9.09 -5.44
N HIS A 70 2.89 9.72 -5.48
CA HIS A 70 2.10 9.91 -6.69
C HIS A 70 2.85 10.73 -7.75
N LYS A 71 3.61 11.75 -7.35
CA LYS A 71 4.43 12.54 -8.29
C LYS A 71 5.47 11.72 -9.07
N ASN A 72 5.88 10.58 -8.53
CA ASN A 72 6.84 9.66 -9.16
C ASN A 72 6.17 8.41 -9.75
N ALA A 73 4.84 8.31 -9.67
CA ALA A 73 4.08 7.19 -10.21
C ALA A 73 4.01 7.29 -11.74
N ILE A 74 4.04 6.13 -12.41
CA ILE A 74 3.91 6.02 -13.87
C ILE A 74 2.45 5.81 -14.31
N GLY A 75 1.55 5.64 -13.35
CA GLY A 75 0.11 5.55 -13.59
C GLY A 75 -0.64 5.64 -12.27
N ALA A 76 -1.88 6.13 -12.33
CA ALA A 76 -2.75 6.23 -11.17
C ALA A 76 -4.20 5.97 -11.56
N GLU A 77 -4.94 5.32 -10.66
CA GLU A 77 -6.39 5.26 -10.72
C GLU A 77 -6.98 5.67 -9.38
N GLN A 78 -7.97 6.56 -9.43
CA GLN A 78 -8.72 6.97 -8.25
C GLN A 78 -10.18 6.59 -8.37
N THR A 79 -10.81 6.29 -7.24
CA THR A 79 -12.25 6.00 -7.18
C THR A 79 -12.82 6.51 -5.86
N MET A 80 -14.01 7.08 -5.92
CA MET A 80 -14.79 7.48 -4.76
C MET A 80 -16.14 6.76 -4.79
N LYS A 81 -16.45 5.95 -3.77
CA LYS A 81 -17.73 5.22 -3.65
C LYS A 81 -18.21 5.22 -2.20
N LYS A 82 -19.39 5.78 -1.93
CA LYS A 82 -20.08 5.72 -0.62
C LYS A 82 -19.14 5.90 0.59
N GLY A 83 -18.43 7.02 0.67
CA GLY A 83 -17.51 7.32 1.78
C GLY A 83 -16.20 6.51 1.79
N THR A 84 -15.94 5.75 0.73
CA THR A 84 -14.67 5.08 0.47
C THR A 84 -13.93 5.80 -0.65
N PHE A 85 -12.70 6.22 -0.39
CA PHE A 85 -11.77 6.73 -1.40
C PHE A 85 -10.66 5.70 -1.62
N THR A 86 -10.35 5.39 -2.86
CA THR A 86 -9.25 4.52 -3.26
C THR A 86 -8.38 5.25 -4.26
N LEU A 87 -7.06 5.27 -4.02
CA LEU A 87 -6.03 5.69 -4.96
C LEU A 87 -5.05 4.54 -5.15
N ILE A 88 -4.89 4.07 -6.38
CA ILE A 88 -3.92 3.05 -6.75
C ILE A 88 -2.86 3.71 -7.61
N LEU A 89 -1.60 3.60 -7.20
CA LEU A 89 -0.44 4.08 -7.93
C LEU A 89 0.30 2.88 -8.53
N ALA A 90 0.60 2.95 -9.82
CA ALA A 90 1.60 2.12 -10.47
C ALA A 90 2.95 2.83 -10.34
N LEU A 91 3.89 2.20 -9.65
CA LEU A 91 5.22 2.74 -9.41
C LEU A 91 6.20 2.29 -10.52
N PRO A 92 7.30 3.02 -10.76
CA PRO A 92 8.31 2.61 -11.73
C PRO A 92 8.77 1.17 -11.48
N ALA A 93 8.63 0.30 -12.49
CA ALA A 93 9.01 -1.10 -12.40
C ALA A 93 10.52 -1.26 -12.25
N GLN A 94 10.95 -2.35 -11.63
CA GLN A 94 12.36 -2.75 -11.58
C GLN A 94 12.52 -4.03 -12.41
N GLY A 95 12.94 -3.89 -13.66
CA GLY A 95 12.92 -4.99 -14.63
C GLY A 95 11.49 -5.48 -14.89
N ALA A 96 11.24 -6.77 -14.70
CA ALA A 96 9.93 -7.39 -14.88
C ALA A 96 9.01 -7.30 -13.65
N LEU A 97 9.45 -6.66 -12.57
CA LEU A 97 8.69 -6.57 -11.32
C LEU A 97 7.88 -5.27 -11.30
N HIS A 98 6.55 -5.43 -11.36
CA HIS A 98 5.61 -4.32 -11.21
C HIS A 98 5.37 -4.05 -9.73
N LYS A 99 5.30 -2.76 -9.38
CA LYS A 99 5.12 -2.28 -8.00
C LYS A 99 3.88 -1.41 -7.92
N TYR A 100 3.09 -1.61 -6.89
CA TYR A 100 1.85 -0.87 -6.67
C TYR A 100 1.73 -0.38 -5.24
N LEU A 101 1.18 0.82 -5.09
CA LEU A 101 0.75 1.36 -3.80
C LEU A 101 -0.75 1.65 -3.86
N CYS A 102 -1.53 1.06 -2.97
CA CYS A 102 -2.95 1.31 -2.84
C CYS A 102 -3.22 2.02 -1.51
N TYR A 103 -3.75 3.24 -1.59
CA TYR A 103 -4.22 4.03 -0.48
C TYR A 103 -5.75 4.01 -0.46
N LEU A 104 -6.32 3.47 0.61
CA LEU A 104 -7.75 3.35 0.81
C LEU A 104 -8.14 4.11 2.09
N THR A 105 -9.14 4.97 1.99
CA THR A 105 -9.81 5.53 3.17
C THR A 105 -11.27 5.10 3.19
N GLN A 106 -11.78 4.80 4.37
CA GLN A 106 -13.18 4.44 4.58
C GLN A 106 -13.73 5.22 5.77
N GLN A 107 -14.73 6.06 5.51
CA GLN A 107 -15.46 6.79 6.54
C GLN A 107 -16.69 5.98 6.96
N ARG A 108 -16.77 5.65 8.25
CA ARG A 108 -17.98 5.07 8.87
C ARG A 108 -18.37 5.90 10.09
N GLY A 109 -19.43 6.69 9.95
CA GLY A 109 -19.82 7.67 10.97
C GLY A 109 -18.67 8.67 11.22
N ARG A 110 -18.21 8.74 12.47
CA ARG A 110 -17.07 9.59 12.87
C ARG A 110 -15.70 8.90 12.75
N THR A 111 -15.67 7.60 12.43
CA THR A 111 -14.42 6.85 12.34
C THR A 111 -13.90 6.85 10.91
N LEU A 112 -12.67 7.33 10.73
CA LEU A 112 -11.90 7.18 9.51
C LEU A 112 -10.95 6.00 9.65
N THR A 113 -11.02 5.05 8.72
CA THR A 113 -10.05 3.95 8.62
C THR A 113 -9.18 4.17 7.40
N ILE A 114 -7.86 4.08 7.56
CA ILE A 114 -6.90 4.08 6.46
C ILE A 114 -6.37 2.66 6.29
N THR A 115 -6.33 2.17 5.06
CA THR A 115 -5.59 0.98 4.67
C THR A 115 -4.58 1.38 3.60
N LEU A 116 -3.30 1.10 3.85
CA LEU A 116 -2.24 1.25 2.86
C LEU A 116 -1.73 -0.14 2.48
N VAL A 117 -1.60 -0.40 1.19
CA VAL A 117 -1.16 -1.70 0.67
C VAL A 117 -0.03 -1.48 -0.32
N TYR A 118 1.10 -2.12 -0.07
CA TYR A 118 2.21 -2.22 -1.02
C TYR A 118 2.26 -3.62 -1.62
N MET A 119 2.41 -3.71 -2.93
CA MET A 119 2.41 -4.97 -3.67
C MET A 119 3.50 -4.99 -4.74
N GLU A 120 4.09 -6.16 -4.93
CA GLU A 120 5.03 -6.43 -6.02
C GLU A 120 4.67 -7.75 -6.70
N GLY A 121 4.85 -7.82 -8.02
CA GLY A 121 4.73 -9.09 -8.74
C GLY A 121 4.67 -8.92 -10.25
N LYS A 122 4.04 -9.92 -10.88
CA LYS A 122 3.88 -10.03 -12.35
C LYS A 122 2.52 -9.54 -12.84
N VAL A 123 1.72 -8.94 -11.96
CA VAL A 123 0.50 -8.22 -12.32
C VAL A 123 0.92 -6.98 -13.09
N SER A 124 0.53 -6.84 -14.35
CA SER A 124 1.09 -5.81 -15.23
C SER A 124 0.25 -4.54 -15.33
N SER A 125 -0.97 -4.55 -14.77
CA SER A 125 -1.87 -3.37 -14.79
C SER A 125 -2.70 -3.23 -13.52
N ILE A 126 -3.11 -1.99 -13.24
CA ILE A 126 -4.05 -1.66 -12.16
C ILE A 126 -5.39 -2.39 -12.37
N THR A 127 -5.84 -2.55 -13.61
CA THR A 127 -7.05 -3.30 -13.96
C THR A 127 -6.99 -4.76 -13.50
N GLU A 128 -5.86 -5.45 -13.73
CA GLU A 128 -5.68 -6.81 -13.22
C GLU A 128 -5.62 -6.83 -11.69
N LEU A 129 -4.93 -5.86 -11.09
CA LEU A 129 -4.80 -5.75 -9.63
C LEU A 129 -6.16 -5.61 -8.94
N LYS A 130 -7.06 -4.79 -9.50
CA LYS A 130 -8.40 -4.55 -8.96
C LYS A 130 -9.25 -5.83 -8.88
N LYS A 131 -9.05 -6.78 -9.81
CA LYS A 131 -9.76 -8.10 -9.77
C LYS A 131 -9.33 -8.99 -8.60
N LEU A 132 -8.23 -8.66 -7.93
CA LEU A 132 -7.67 -9.44 -6.82
C LEU A 132 -8.05 -8.87 -5.46
N ILE A 133 -8.40 -7.58 -5.41
CA ILE A 133 -8.62 -6.82 -4.17
C ILE A 133 -10.06 -6.29 -4.02
N GLN A 134 -10.90 -6.38 -5.05
CA GLN A 134 -12.31 -6.00 -5.06
C GLN A 134 -13.23 -7.19 -5.31
#